data_AF-A0A2N0NH39-F1
#
_entry.id   AF-A0A2N0NH39-F1
#
_cell.length_a   1.000
_cell.length_b   1.000
_cell.length_c   1.000
_cell.angle_alpha   90.00
_cell.angle_beta   90.00
_cell.angle_gamma   90.00
#
_symmetry.space_group_name_H-M   'P 1'
#
loop_
_entity.id
_entity.type
_entity.pdbx_description
1 polymer ?
#
loop_
_entity_poly.entity_id
_entity_poly.type
_entity_poly.pdbx_seq_one_letter_code
_entity_poly.pdbx_strand_id
1 'polypeptide(L)'
;MKRIPPTLGPNDKEIVLIIYNECVFYSNDGKRGVWAKFREFPLRKKGNGCSIMVSEFLSEECGQLKLNAQQIQENPFIPKEACTYLQPGKDREGFWISEHLIEQVKIKAIPIFEAQFPNCIALFAFDNSLNHAAFKSDAFVTSRMNLKPRGKQPKMRNTVF
;
A
#
# COMPACT_ATOMS: atom_id res chain seq x y z
N MET A 1 -2.60 -22.39 -11.37
CA MET A 1 -1.93 -23.57 -10.79
C MET A 1 -2.86 -24.18 -9.74
N LYS A 2 -2.81 -25.50 -9.49
CA LYS A 2 -3.58 -26.10 -8.38
C LYS A 2 -2.81 -25.88 -7.08
N ARG A 3 -3.47 -25.35 -6.05
CA ARG A 3 -2.93 -25.14 -4.70
C ARG A 3 -2.54 -26.47 -4.05
N ILE A 4 -1.38 -26.51 -3.40
CA ILE A 4 -0.95 -27.65 -2.58
C ILE A 4 -1.07 -27.22 -1.11
N PRO A 5 -1.96 -27.82 -0.32
CA PRO A 5 -2.13 -27.43 1.08
C PRO A 5 -0.90 -27.82 1.91
N PRO A 6 -0.50 -27.01 2.89
CA PRO A 6 0.59 -27.34 3.79
C PRO A 6 0.21 -28.50 4.71
N THR A 7 1.21 -29.24 5.18
CA THR A 7 1.02 -30.24 6.25
C THR A 7 1.11 -29.51 7.59
N LEU A 8 0.01 -29.47 8.34
CA LEU A 8 -0.11 -28.75 9.62
C LEU A 8 -0.20 -29.74 10.78
N GLY A 9 0.42 -29.41 11.92
CA GLY A 9 0.25 -30.14 13.18
C GLY A 9 -1.10 -29.85 13.85
N PRO A 10 -1.44 -30.60 14.91
CA PRO A 10 -2.65 -30.32 15.69
C PRO A 10 -2.54 -28.92 16.34
N ASN A 11 -3.51 -28.05 16.03
CA ASN A 11 -3.58 -26.62 16.40
C ASN A 11 -2.73 -25.63 15.59
N ASP A 12 -1.98 -26.08 14.59
CA ASP A 12 -1.26 -25.15 13.72
C ASP A 12 -2.22 -24.43 12.78
N LYS A 13 -2.00 -23.13 12.59
CA LYS A 13 -2.73 -22.31 11.62
C LYS A 13 -1.86 -22.09 10.39
N GLU A 14 -2.49 -22.16 9.23
CA GLU A 14 -1.84 -21.83 7.98
C GLU A 14 -1.41 -20.36 7.96
N ILE A 15 -0.18 -20.09 7.52
CA ILE A 15 0.33 -18.74 7.32
C ILE A 15 0.19 -18.38 5.84
N VAL A 16 -0.50 -17.29 5.56
CA VAL A 16 -0.70 -16.78 4.20
C VAL A 16 0.14 -15.52 4.03
N LEU A 17 1.08 -15.56 3.07
CA LEU A 17 1.89 -14.41 2.72
C LEU A 17 1.07 -13.41 1.91
N ILE A 18 1.10 -12.15 2.34
CA ILE A 18 0.49 -11.01 1.66
C ILE A 18 1.59 -9.99 1.40
N ILE A 19 1.86 -9.74 0.13
CA ILE A 19 2.90 -8.81 -0.32
C ILE A 19 2.23 -7.49 -0.67
N TYR A 20 2.84 -6.40 -0.23
CA TYR A 20 2.38 -5.06 -0.50
C TYR A 20 3.36 -4.30 -1.38
N ASN A 21 2.86 -3.51 -2.33
CA ASN A 21 3.67 -2.53 -3.04
C ASN A 21 2.85 -1.33 -3.53
N GLU A 22 3.59 -0.27 -3.86
CA GLU A 22 3.11 1.02 -4.33
C GLU A 22 3.70 1.28 -5.72
N CYS A 23 2.89 1.73 -6.68
CA CYS A 23 3.36 2.07 -8.01
C CYS A 23 2.73 3.38 -8.49
N VAL A 24 3.49 4.17 -9.24
CA VAL A 24 3.01 5.41 -9.86
C VAL A 24 3.04 5.25 -11.37
N PHE A 25 1.90 5.50 -12.01
CA PHE A 25 1.75 5.51 -13.45
C PHE A 25 1.55 6.94 -13.93
N TYR A 26 2.22 7.30 -15.02
CA TYR A 26 2.09 8.63 -15.61
C TYR A 26 1.35 8.60 -16.94
N SER A 27 0.60 9.66 -17.25
CA SER A 27 -0.19 9.76 -18.49
C SER A 27 0.68 9.72 -19.75
N ASN A 28 1.92 10.19 -19.66
CA ASN A 28 2.86 10.19 -20.78
C ASN A 28 3.85 9.01 -20.71
N ASP A 29 3.61 7.99 -19.88
CA ASP A 29 4.35 6.72 -19.91
C ASP A 29 3.95 5.90 -21.15
N GLY A 30 4.39 6.39 -22.31
CA GLY A 30 4.22 5.71 -23.60
C GLY A 30 5.49 4.98 -24.03
N LYS A 31 5.38 4.22 -25.14
CA LYS A 31 6.54 3.56 -25.79
C LYS A 31 7.64 4.59 -26.06
N ARG A 32 8.89 4.33 -25.69
CA ARG A 32 9.99 5.31 -25.92
C ARG A 32 10.37 5.47 -27.39
N GLY A 33 10.12 4.46 -28.23
CA GLY A 33 10.32 4.51 -29.68
C GLY A 33 9.01 4.54 -30.46
N VAL A 34 9.02 5.22 -31.62
CA VAL A 34 7.93 5.23 -32.61
C VAL A 34 8.55 5.05 -33.99
N TRP A 35 7.92 4.23 -34.82
CA TRP A 35 8.20 4.21 -36.25
C TRP A 35 7.37 5.31 -36.91
N ALA A 36 8.04 6.28 -37.52
CA ALA A 36 7.41 7.36 -38.26
C ALA A 36 7.85 7.29 -39.73
N LYS A 37 7.06 7.84 -40.65
CA LYS A 37 7.47 7.90 -42.06
C LYS A 37 8.68 8.81 -42.21
N PHE A 38 9.41 8.64 -43.31
CA PHE A 38 10.53 9.51 -43.64
C PHE A 38 10.08 10.98 -43.67
N ARG A 39 10.77 11.84 -42.91
CA ARG A 39 10.47 13.27 -42.66
C ARG A 39 9.25 13.57 -41.78
N GLU A 40 8.65 12.58 -41.12
CA GLU A 40 7.67 12.82 -40.05
C GLU A 40 8.35 12.79 -38.68
N PHE A 41 8.13 13.84 -37.87
CA PHE A 41 8.64 13.92 -36.51
C PHE A 41 7.46 14.03 -35.54
N PRO A 42 6.93 12.90 -35.03
CA PRO A 42 5.81 12.93 -34.09
C PRO A 42 6.23 13.66 -32.81
N LEU A 43 5.65 14.83 -32.58
CA LEU A 43 5.90 15.62 -31.38
C LEU A 43 5.16 15.00 -30.19
N ARG A 44 5.88 14.85 -29.08
CA ARG A 44 5.31 14.38 -27.81
C ARG A 44 5.23 15.51 -26.82
N LYS A 45 4.21 15.47 -25.97
CA LYS A 45 4.15 16.36 -24.82
C LYS A 45 5.39 16.11 -23.95
N LYS A 46 6.07 17.20 -23.56
CA LYS A 46 7.25 17.14 -22.70
C LYS A 46 6.82 16.82 -21.26
N GLY A 47 7.60 16.01 -20.56
CA GLY A 47 7.36 15.62 -19.17
C GLY A 47 6.37 14.46 -19.02
N ASN A 48 6.18 14.01 -17.78
CA ASN A 48 5.42 12.79 -17.49
C ASN A 48 3.89 12.99 -17.54
N GLY A 49 3.41 14.24 -17.54
CA GLY A 49 1.97 14.53 -17.49
C GLY A 49 1.39 14.26 -16.11
N CYS A 50 0.10 13.92 -16.05
CA CYS A 50 -0.57 13.59 -14.79
C CYS A 50 -0.11 12.21 -14.28
N SER A 51 -0.16 11.98 -12.97
CA SER A 51 0.09 10.66 -12.39
C SER A 51 -1.11 10.12 -11.63
N ILE A 52 -1.14 8.80 -11.51
CA ILE A 52 -1.96 8.05 -10.57
C ILE A 52 -1.05 7.10 -9.79
N MET A 53 -1.15 7.14 -8.48
CA MET A 53 -0.52 6.20 -7.58
C MET A 53 -1.53 5.09 -7.27
N VAL A 54 -1.06 3.85 -7.32
CA VAL A 54 -1.82 2.65 -6.99
C VAL A 54 -1.09 1.93 -5.87
N SER A 55 -1.83 1.58 -4.83
CA SER A 55 -1.36 0.87 -3.66
C SER A 55 -2.13 -0.43 -3.54
N GLU A 56 -1.45 -1.58 -3.56
CA GLU A 56 -2.11 -2.88 -3.69
C GLU A 56 -1.46 -3.98 -2.84
N PHE A 57 -2.31 -4.92 -2.40
CA PHE A 57 -1.93 -6.15 -1.69
C PHE A 57 -2.18 -7.35 -2.58
N LEU A 58 -1.16 -8.21 -2.71
CA LEU A 58 -1.20 -9.43 -3.49
C LEU A 58 -0.88 -10.64 -2.61
N SER A 59 -1.51 -11.77 -2.90
CA SER A 59 -1.17 -13.07 -2.34
C SER A 59 -1.12 -14.09 -3.47
N GLU A 60 -0.27 -15.10 -3.33
CA GLU A 60 -0.22 -16.21 -4.29
C GLU A 60 -1.56 -16.97 -4.36
N GLU A 61 -2.30 -17.00 -3.23
CA GLU A 61 -3.53 -17.78 -3.09
C GLU A 61 -4.72 -17.18 -3.84
N CYS A 62 -4.81 -15.84 -3.89
CA CYS A 62 -5.96 -15.14 -4.46
C CYS A 62 -5.61 -14.10 -5.52
N GLY A 63 -4.33 -13.88 -5.80
CA GLY A 63 -3.88 -12.73 -6.57
C GLY A 63 -4.15 -11.44 -5.78
N GLN A 64 -5.04 -10.58 -6.28
CA GLN A 64 -5.43 -9.37 -5.56
C GLN A 64 -6.24 -9.69 -4.30
N LEU A 65 -5.94 -9.00 -3.21
CA LEU A 65 -6.69 -9.14 -1.96
C LEU A 65 -8.08 -8.50 -2.12
N LYS A 66 -9.07 -9.34 -2.44
CA LYS A 66 -10.42 -8.96 -2.83
C LYS A 66 -11.42 -10.03 -2.43
N LEU A 67 -12.59 -9.57 -1.97
CA LEU A 67 -13.70 -10.45 -1.62
C LEU A 67 -14.40 -11.01 -2.85
N ASN A 68 -14.85 -12.25 -2.73
CA ASN A 68 -15.72 -12.89 -3.71
C ASN A 68 -17.16 -12.38 -3.61
N ALA A 69 -17.96 -12.57 -4.65
CA ALA A 69 -19.35 -12.09 -4.70
C ALA A 69 -20.21 -12.59 -3.52
N GLN A 70 -20.00 -13.83 -3.06
CA GLN A 70 -20.69 -14.40 -1.89
C GLN A 70 -20.27 -13.69 -0.60
N GLN A 71 -18.97 -13.51 -0.37
CA GLN A 71 -18.44 -12.83 0.82
C GLN A 71 -18.87 -11.37 0.90
N ILE A 72 -19.03 -10.70 -0.25
CA ILE A 72 -19.56 -9.33 -0.32
C ILE A 72 -21.03 -9.28 0.13
N GLN A 73 -21.82 -10.31 -0.19
CA GLN A 73 -23.22 -10.40 0.26
C GLN A 73 -23.30 -10.68 1.76
N GLU A 74 -22.44 -11.55 2.28
CA GLU A 74 -22.38 -11.90 3.70
C GLU A 74 -21.86 -10.74 4.56
N ASN A 75 -20.91 -9.96 4.04
CA ASN A 75 -20.24 -8.88 4.77
C ASN A 75 -20.30 -7.54 4.01
N PRO A 76 -21.47 -6.88 3.95
CA PRO A 76 -21.65 -5.66 3.16
C PRO A 76 -20.87 -4.45 3.68
N PHE A 77 -20.40 -4.49 4.92
CA PHE A 77 -19.63 -3.42 5.55
C PHE A 77 -18.13 -3.50 5.26
N ILE A 78 -17.63 -4.65 4.78
CA ILE A 78 -16.22 -4.83 4.45
C ILE A 78 -15.96 -4.27 3.05
N PRO A 79 -14.87 -3.51 2.84
CA PRO A 79 -14.48 -3.06 1.51
C PRO A 79 -14.30 -4.24 0.56
N LYS A 80 -14.70 -4.06 -0.71
CA LYS A 80 -14.65 -5.14 -1.70
C LYS A 80 -13.21 -5.56 -2.03
N GLU A 81 -12.30 -4.60 -2.11
CA GLU A 81 -10.90 -4.82 -2.48
C GLU A 81 -9.97 -3.92 -1.66
N ALA A 82 -8.74 -4.41 -1.43
CA ALA A 82 -7.75 -3.70 -0.64
C ALA A 82 -7.04 -2.58 -1.41
N CYS A 83 -7.25 -2.48 -2.72
CA CYS A 83 -6.60 -1.49 -3.58
C CYS A 83 -7.00 -0.05 -3.24
N THR A 84 -6.04 0.86 -3.26
CA THR A 84 -6.25 2.31 -3.07
C THR A 84 -5.55 3.08 -4.18
N TYR A 85 -6.22 4.13 -4.65
CA TYR A 85 -5.71 5.06 -5.65
C TYR A 85 -5.48 6.42 -5.01
N LEU A 86 -4.44 7.13 -5.46
CA LEU A 86 -4.19 8.51 -5.07
C LEU A 86 -3.69 9.30 -6.28
N GLN A 87 -4.21 10.50 -6.51
CA GLN A 87 -3.74 11.40 -7.55
C GLN A 87 -2.62 12.31 -7.02
N PRO A 88 -1.34 12.04 -7.33
CA PRO A 88 -0.25 12.75 -6.71
C PRO A 88 -0.13 14.17 -7.27
N GLY A 89 0.14 15.14 -6.41
CA GLY A 89 0.54 16.48 -6.84
C GLY A 89 0.13 17.62 -5.91
N LYS A 90 0.83 18.75 -6.08
CA LYS A 90 0.43 20.03 -5.50
C LYS A 90 -0.89 20.44 -6.16
N ASP A 91 -1.86 20.86 -5.35
CA ASP A 91 -3.25 21.16 -5.75
C ASP A 91 -4.08 19.95 -6.20
N ARG A 92 -3.70 18.74 -5.74
CA ARG A 92 -4.47 17.49 -5.86
C ARG A 92 -4.65 16.84 -4.50
N GLU A 93 -4.65 15.51 -4.44
CA GLU A 93 -4.81 14.71 -3.22
C GLU A 93 -3.51 14.62 -2.39
N GLY A 94 -2.45 15.32 -2.80
CA GLY A 94 -1.18 15.36 -2.09
C GLY A 94 -0.25 14.21 -2.46
N PHE A 95 0.40 13.63 -1.45
CA PHE A 95 1.34 12.51 -1.60
C PHE A 95 0.91 11.34 -0.73
N TRP A 96 1.36 10.14 -1.09
CA TRP A 96 1.17 8.96 -0.24
C TRP A 96 2.06 9.05 0.99
N ILE A 97 1.45 8.96 2.17
CA ILE A 97 2.10 9.06 3.48
C ILE A 97 1.77 7.83 4.32
N SER A 98 2.52 7.62 5.40
CA SER A 98 2.35 6.49 6.32
C SER A 98 0.92 6.32 6.86
N GLU A 99 0.20 7.41 7.06
CA GLU A 99 -1.16 7.43 7.55
C GLU A 99 -2.13 6.75 6.57
N HIS A 100 -1.96 6.99 5.27
CA HIS A 100 -2.77 6.34 4.23
C HIS A 100 -2.53 4.83 4.20
N LEU A 101 -1.28 4.40 4.37
CA LEU A 101 -0.94 2.99 4.49
C LEU A 101 -1.61 2.34 5.71
N ILE A 102 -1.48 2.97 6.88
CA ILE A 102 -2.07 2.45 8.13
C ILE A 102 -3.59 2.33 7.99
N GLU A 103 -4.22 3.33 7.39
CA GLU A 103 -5.65 3.33 7.11
C GLU A 103 -6.04 2.19 6.16
N GLN A 104 -5.31 2.03 5.04
CA GLN A 104 -5.54 0.96 4.08
C GLN A 104 -5.40 -0.43 4.71
N VAL A 105 -4.36 -0.66 5.52
CA VAL A 105 -4.13 -1.93 6.21
C VAL A 105 -5.28 -2.24 7.18
N LYS A 106 -5.65 -1.26 8.01
CA LYS A 106 -6.67 -1.45 9.06
C LYS A 106 -8.09 -1.57 8.52
N ILE A 107 -8.46 -0.72 7.57
CA ILE A 107 -9.85 -0.60 7.11
C ILE A 107 -10.13 -1.58 5.98
N LYS A 108 -9.13 -1.89 5.14
CA LYS A 108 -9.31 -2.78 3.98
C LYS A 108 -8.61 -4.11 4.15
N ALA A 109 -7.27 -4.12 4.28
CA ALA A 109 -6.50 -5.36 4.12
C ALA A 109 -6.83 -6.41 5.21
N ILE A 110 -6.85 -6.02 6.49
CA ILE A 110 -7.15 -6.93 7.60
C ILE A 110 -8.59 -7.48 7.49
N PRO A 111 -9.64 -6.66 7.38
CA PRO A 111 -11.01 -7.19 7.26
C PRO A 111 -11.22 -8.10 6.05
N ILE A 112 -10.63 -7.76 4.90
CA ILE A 112 -10.73 -8.59 3.70
C ILE A 112 -10.01 -9.93 3.92
N PHE A 113 -8.83 -9.92 4.53
CA PHE A 113 -8.10 -11.14 4.83
C PHE A 113 -8.87 -12.05 5.78
N GLU A 114 -9.41 -11.52 6.87
CA GLU A 114 -10.16 -12.30 7.87
C GLU A 114 -11.41 -12.96 7.26
N ALA A 115 -12.11 -12.26 6.36
CA ALA A 115 -13.25 -12.82 5.63
C ALA A 115 -12.83 -13.85 4.57
N GLN A 116 -11.66 -13.68 3.95
CA GLN A 116 -11.19 -14.54 2.87
C GLN A 116 -10.50 -15.82 3.33
N PHE A 117 -9.75 -15.75 4.42
CA PHE A 117 -8.94 -16.84 4.94
C PHE A 117 -9.28 -17.09 6.43
N PRO A 118 -10.49 -17.61 6.72
CA PRO A 118 -10.86 -17.92 8.09
C PRO A 118 -9.87 -18.93 8.69
N ASN A 119 -9.51 -18.73 9.97
CA ASN A 119 -8.54 -19.54 10.71
C ASN A 119 -7.08 -19.54 10.20
N CYS A 120 -6.72 -18.64 9.27
CA CYS A 120 -5.35 -18.45 8.83
C CYS A 120 -4.68 -17.26 9.56
N ILE A 121 -3.35 -17.18 9.48
CA ILE A 121 -2.56 -16.06 9.97
C ILE A 121 -2.00 -15.31 8.76
N ALA A 122 -2.24 -14.01 8.68
CA ALA A 122 -1.62 -13.17 7.65
C ALA A 122 -0.17 -12.84 8.03
N LEU A 123 0.75 -13.08 7.10
CA LEU A 123 2.10 -12.53 7.12
C LEU A 123 2.18 -11.41 6.10
N PHE A 124 2.18 -10.16 6.56
CA PHE A 124 2.32 -9.01 5.66
C PHE A 124 3.80 -8.69 5.42
N ALA A 125 4.18 -8.65 4.15
CA ALA A 125 5.50 -8.25 3.69
C ALA A 125 5.43 -6.86 3.02
N PHE A 126 6.21 -5.92 3.54
CA PHE A 126 6.39 -4.57 3.01
C PHE A 126 7.84 -4.40 2.59
N ASP A 127 8.11 -3.44 1.71
CA ASP A 127 9.48 -3.01 1.46
C ASP A 127 9.99 -2.09 2.59
N ASN A 128 11.22 -1.60 2.48
CA ASN A 128 11.83 -0.72 3.47
C ASN A 128 11.69 0.76 3.11
N SER A 129 10.60 1.16 2.43
CA SER A 129 10.35 2.58 2.17
C SER A 129 10.26 3.38 3.47
N LEU A 130 10.62 4.67 3.40
CA LEU A 130 10.56 5.58 4.55
C LEU A 130 9.13 5.70 5.12
N ASN A 131 8.10 5.47 4.29
CA ASN A 131 6.72 5.48 4.72
C ASN A 131 6.38 4.28 5.62
N HIS A 132 7.00 3.12 5.39
CA HIS A 132 6.82 1.93 6.24
C HIS A 132 7.59 2.02 7.55
N ALA A 133 8.71 2.76 7.56
CA ALA A 133 9.53 2.99 8.73
C ALA A 133 9.11 4.24 9.54
N ALA A 134 7.94 4.82 9.26
CA ALA A 134 7.52 6.06 9.89
C ALA A 134 7.22 5.87 11.38
N PHE A 135 7.85 6.70 12.22
CA PHE A 135 7.48 6.81 13.62
C PHE A 135 6.12 7.49 13.76
N LYS A 136 5.32 7.00 14.72
CA LYS A 136 4.09 7.67 15.15
C LYS A 136 4.37 9.15 15.47
N SER A 137 3.40 10.02 15.19
CA SER A 137 3.53 11.48 15.37
C SER A 137 3.94 11.90 16.78
N ASP A 138 3.57 11.11 17.80
CA ASP A 138 3.88 11.33 19.21
C ASP A 138 5.09 10.52 19.72
N ALA A 139 5.77 9.75 18.87
CA ALA A 139 6.89 8.91 19.29
C ALA A 139 8.08 9.75 19.77
N PHE A 140 8.79 9.25 20.78
CA PHE A 140 10.04 9.86 21.25
C PHE A 140 11.14 9.66 20.20
N VAL A 141 11.47 10.74 19.49
CA VAL A 141 12.52 10.76 18.48
C VAL A 141 13.47 11.90 18.84
N THR A 142 14.63 11.56 19.39
CA THR A 142 15.62 12.52 19.88
C THR A 142 16.06 13.50 18.80
N SER A 143 16.17 13.06 17.54
CA SER A 143 16.51 13.92 16.41
C SER A 143 15.45 14.98 16.08
N ARG A 144 14.21 14.83 16.56
CA ARG A 144 13.15 15.83 16.44
C ARG A 144 13.16 16.87 17.57
N MET A 145 13.94 16.64 18.62
CA MET A 145 14.05 17.57 19.76
C MET A 145 14.82 18.82 19.35
N ASN A 146 14.35 19.98 19.82
CA ASN A 146 15.09 21.22 19.62
C ASN A 146 16.21 21.30 20.65
N LEU A 147 17.46 21.40 20.19
CA LEU A 147 18.65 21.52 21.04
C LEU A 147 18.91 22.94 21.56
N LYS A 148 18.25 23.95 20.97
CA LYS A 148 18.46 25.35 21.33
C LYS A 148 17.72 25.70 22.63
N PRO A 149 18.25 26.64 23.43
CA PRO A 149 17.62 27.07 24.69
C PRO A 149 16.26 27.76 24.51
N ARG A 150 15.85 28.05 23.26
CA ARG A 150 14.57 28.67 22.91
C ARG A 150 13.96 27.96 21.69
N GLY A 151 12.63 27.99 21.60
CA GLY A 151 11.83 27.48 20.47
C GLY A 151 10.80 26.43 20.87
N LYS A 152 9.90 26.09 19.95
CA LYS A 152 8.84 25.09 20.16
C LYS A 152 9.47 23.70 20.28
N GLN A 153 9.13 22.97 21.36
CA GLN A 153 9.48 21.56 21.53
C GLN A 153 8.32 20.67 21.06
N PRO A 154 8.58 19.55 20.37
CA PRO A 154 7.54 18.58 20.07
C PRO A 154 7.06 17.89 21.35
N LYS A 155 5.75 17.65 21.44
CA LYS A 155 5.17 16.80 22.50
C LYS A 155 5.37 15.34 22.11
N MET A 156 6.15 14.60 22.89
CA MET A 156 6.45 13.19 22.65
C MET A 156 6.09 12.35 23.88
N ARG A 157 5.62 11.12 23.66
CA ARG A 157 5.32 10.16 24.73
C ARG A 157 6.58 9.41 25.15
N ASN A 158 6.63 8.95 26.40
CA ASN A 158 7.72 8.11 26.87
C ASN A 158 7.80 6.80 26.08
N THR A 159 9.01 6.35 25.79
CA THR A 159 9.27 4.99 25.31
C THR A 159 9.07 4.02 26.47
N VAL A 160 8.24 3.00 26.26
CA VAL A 160 8.14 1.84 27.14
C VAL A 160 8.92 0.74 26.45
N PHE A 161 9.95 0.22 27.11
CA PHE A 161 10.74 -0.92 26.64
C PHE A 161 10.13 -2.23 27.15
#